data_AF-A0AAD6ZQS1-F1
#
_entry.id   AF-A0AAD6ZQS1-F1
#
_cell.length_a   1.000
_cell.length_b   1.000
_cell.length_c   1.000
_cell.angle_alpha   90.00
_cell.angle_beta   90.00
_cell.angle_gamma   90.00
#
_symmetry.space_group_name_H-M   'P 1'
#
loop_
_entity.id
_entity.type
_entity.pdbx_description
1 polymer ?
#
loop_
_entity_poly.entity_id
_entity_poly.type
_entity_poly.pdbx_seq_one_letter_code
_entity_poly.pdbx_strand_id
1 'polypeptide(L)'
;MSCGICLSKLKEPVSVPCGHVYCTGCLTGHVSATSPDGFTSTCPSCREPFNMVRPELTCLPKKFHQYIVPSLRRLYIDADSSTDSVRSLRKKLALSEARAHSLEEDKERLMKECERHIAAAQAHSRGETKALRRAKAAEEQLSE
;
A
#
# COMPACT_ATOMS: atom_id res chain seq x y z
N MET A 1 23.03 12.69 6.56
CA MET A 1 23.38 11.31 7.00
C MET A 1 24.09 10.58 5.87
N SER A 2 25.38 10.27 6.03
CA SER A 2 26.23 9.58 5.04
C SER A 2 26.66 8.19 5.54
N CYS A 3 26.95 7.29 4.61
CA CYS A 3 27.44 5.94 4.91
C CYS A 3 28.91 5.97 5.32
N GLY A 4 29.26 5.35 6.46
CA GLY A 4 30.66 5.26 6.91
C GLY A 4 31.59 4.39 6.05
N ILE A 5 31.08 3.71 5.02
CA ILE A 5 31.86 2.88 4.08
C ILE A 5 32.00 3.58 2.72
N CYS A 6 30.89 3.85 2.02
CA CYS A 6 30.92 4.44 0.68
C CYS A 6 30.91 5.98 0.69
N LEU A 7 30.85 6.60 1.88
CA LEU A 7 30.86 8.05 2.11
C LEU A 7 29.75 8.84 1.40
N SER A 8 28.79 8.14 0.81
CA SER A 8 27.67 8.70 0.05
C SER A 8 26.38 8.73 0.89
N LYS A 9 25.32 9.34 0.36
CA LYS A 9 23.98 9.29 0.95
C LYS A 9 23.56 7.83 1.22
N LEU A 10 23.01 7.58 2.41
CA LEU A 10 22.54 6.25 2.80
C LEU A 10 21.44 5.73 1.88
N LYS A 11 21.60 4.49 1.42
CA LYS A 11 20.60 3.71 0.68
C LYS A 11 20.20 2.53 1.53
N GLU A 12 18.92 2.48 1.91
CA GLU A 12 18.38 1.47 2.83
C GLU A 12 19.25 1.35 4.10
N PRO A 13 19.25 2.39 4.95
CA PRO A 13 20.18 2.44 6.08
C PRO A 13 19.92 1.33 7.09
N VAL A 14 21.00 0.74 7.59
CA VAL A 14 21.00 -0.26 8.66
C VAL A 14 21.94 0.18 9.78
N SER A 15 21.51 0.01 11.03
CA SER A 15 22.37 0.21 12.20
C SER A 15 22.88 -1.13 12.74
N VAL A 16 24.16 -1.16 13.07
CA VAL A 16 24.78 -2.22 13.89
C VAL A 16 24.59 -1.94 15.39
N PRO A 17 24.84 -2.89 16.31
CA PRO A 17 24.56 -2.72 17.74
C PRO A 17 25.26 -1.53 18.39
N CYS A 18 26.46 -1.18 17.92
CA CYS A 18 27.22 -0.02 18.38
C CYS A 18 26.66 1.34 17.88
N GLY A 19 25.56 1.35 17.14
CA GLY A 19 24.84 2.54 16.71
C GLY A 19 25.29 3.17 15.38
N HIS A 20 26.41 2.71 14.81
CA HIS A 20 26.86 3.18 13.49
C HIS A 20 25.91 2.72 12.36
N VAL A 21 25.79 3.55 11.32
CA VAL A 21 24.82 3.36 10.23
C VAL A 21 25.51 3.28 8.87
N TYR A 22 25.09 2.31 8.06
CA TYR A 22 25.62 2.06 6.72
C TYR A 22 24.50 1.76 5.73
N CYS A 23 24.81 1.80 4.43
CA CYS A 23 23.90 1.24 3.42
C CYS A 23 23.83 -0.28 3.60
N THR A 24 22.66 -0.89 3.38
CA THR A 24 22.49 -2.35 3.43
C THR A 24 23.53 -3.06 2.59
N GLY A 25 23.69 -2.68 1.31
CA GLY A 25 24.67 -3.30 0.42
C GLY A 25 26.13 -3.12 0.86
N CYS A 26 26.48 -1.98 1.46
CA CYS A 26 27.84 -1.74 1.95
C CYS A 26 28.16 -2.63 3.15
N LEU A 27 27.23 -2.75 4.10
CA LEU A 27 27.42 -3.60 5.27
C LEU A 27 27.48 -5.07 4.88
N THR A 28 26.60 -5.54 4.00
CA THR A 28 26.62 -6.92 3.49
C THR A 28 27.96 -7.24 2.80
N GLY A 29 28.47 -6.35 1.96
CA GLY A 29 29.77 -6.55 1.31
C GLY A 29 30.93 -6.63 2.30
N HIS A 30 30.95 -5.76 3.31
CA HIS A 30 31.95 -5.80 4.38
C HIS A 30 31.91 -7.13 5.15
N VAL A 31 30.72 -7.56 5.54
CA VAL A 31 30.48 -8.82 6.23
C VAL A 31 30.99 -10.01 5.42
N SER A 32 30.60 -10.10 4.14
CA SER A 32 30.99 -11.22 3.27
C SER A 32 32.49 -11.28 3.04
N ALA A 33 33.20 -10.16 3.11
CA ALA A 33 34.65 -10.10 2.95
C ALA A 33 35.42 -10.42 4.24
N THR A 34 34.82 -10.19 5.42
CA THR A 34 35.53 -10.23 6.71
C THR A 34 35.13 -11.37 7.64
N SER A 35 33.98 -12.01 7.39
CA SER A 35 33.45 -13.08 8.22
C SER A 35 33.55 -14.42 7.49
N PRO A 36 34.44 -15.34 7.91
CA PRO A 36 34.58 -16.67 7.30
C PRO A 36 33.26 -17.47 7.34
N ASP A 37 32.53 -17.36 8.45
CA ASP A 37 31.35 -18.18 8.72
C ASP A 37 30.03 -17.39 8.54
N GLY A 38 30.10 -16.12 8.15
CA GLY A 38 28.94 -15.22 8.08
C GLY A 38 28.18 -14.95 9.39
N PHE A 39 28.66 -15.41 10.56
CA PHE A 39 27.93 -15.31 11.83
C PHE A 39 28.34 -14.13 12.72
N THR A 40 29.59 -13.67 12.61
CA THR A 40 30.16 -12.60 13.42
C THR A 40 30.90 -11.60 12.54
N SER A 41 30.77 -10.30 12.82
CA SER A 41 31.53 -9.28 12.11
C SER A 41 31.96 -8.18 13.07
N THR A 42 32.78 -7.26 12.58
CA THR A 42 33.20 -6.07 13.32
C THR A 42 32.68 -4.83 12.63
N CYS A 43 32.31 -3.83 13.42
CA CYS A 43 31.85 -2.56 12.90
C CYS A 43 32.94 -1.88 12.04
N PRO A 44 32.68 -1.49 10.79
CA PRO A 44 33.67 -0.81 9.94
C PRO A 44 34.26 0.47 10.56
N SER A 45 33.47 1.22 11.33
CA SER A 45 33.90 2.50 11.90
C SER A 45 34.62 2.38 13.26
N CYS A 46 34.11 1.56 14.19
CA CYS A 46 34.67 1.46 15.55
C CYS A 46 35.29 0.11 15.89
N ARG A 47 35.24 -0.86 14.97
CA ARG A 47 35.77 -2.24 15.11
C ARG A 47 35.15 -3.07 16.24
N GLU A 48 34.08 -2.58 16.85
CA GLU A 48 33.36 -3.34 17.88
C GLU A 48 32.77 -4.63 17.27
N PRO A 49 33.00 -5.80 17.88
CA PRO A 49 32.47 -7.07 17.39
C PRO A 49 30.97 -7.16 17.62
N PHE A 50 30.26 -7.78 16.70
CA PHE A 50 28.84 -8.06 16.83
C PHE A 50 28.44 -9.36 16.12
N ASN A 51 27.39 -9.99 16.63
CA ASN A 51 26.79 -11.19 16.03
C ASN A 51 25.78 -10.79 14.96
N MET A 52 25.76 -11.45 13.81
CA MET A 52 24.78 -11.18 12.75
C MET A 52 23.54 -12.06 12.84
N VAL A 53 23.67 -13.22 13.51
CA VAL A 53 22.58 -14.16 13.71
C VAL A 53 21.70 -13.69 14.86
N ARG A 54 20.39 -13.70 14.62
CA ARG A 54 19.40 -13.65 15.69
C ARG A 54 18.95 -15.09 15.99
N PRO A 55 19.04 -15.56 17.25
CA PRO A 55 18.50 -16.86 17.60
C PRO A 55 16.98 -16.89 17.41
N GLU A 56 16.45 -18.01 16.95
CA GLU A 56 15.01 -18.22 16.86
C GLU A 56 14.39 -18.18 18.26
N LEU A 57 13.29 -17.45 18.41
CA LEU A 57 12.60 -17.31 19.69
C LEU A 57 12.03 -18.65 20.18
N THR A 58 11.73 -19.58 19.27
CA THR A 58 11.27 -20.95 19.56
C THR A 58 12.28 -21.75 20.38
N CYS A 59 13.58 -21.51 20.17
CA CYS A 59 14.67 -22.16 20.89
C CYS A 59 14.97 -21.52 22.25
N LEU A 60 14.26 -20.45 22.62
CA LEU A 60 14.53 -19.67 23.83
C LEU A 60 13.31 -19.63 24.77
N PRO A 61 13.50 -19.76 26.10
CA PRO A 61 12.43 -19.54 27.06
C PRO A 61 11.82 -18.14 26.92
N LYS A 62 10.48 -18.05 26.98
CA LYS A 62 9.71 -16.81 26.76
C LYS A 62 10.20 -15.59 27.54
N LYS A 63 10.67 -15.80 28.78
CA LYS A 63 11.23 -14.73 29.63
C LYS A 63 12.42 -13.99 29.01
N PHE A 64 13.14 -14.62 28.09
CA PHE A 64 14.29 -14.03 27.41
C PHE A 64 13.92 -13.29 26.13
N HIS A 65 12.72 -13.48 25.58
CA HIS A 65 12.34 -12.93 24.27
C HIS A 65 12.47 -11.40 24.22
N GLN A 66 12.19 -10.71 25.32
CA GLN A 66 12.33 -9.25 25.41
C GLN A 66 13.79 -8.75 25.27
N TYR A 67 14.78 -9.60 25.53
CA TYR A 67 16.19 -9.25 25.43
C TYR A 67 16.80 -9.64 24.08
N ILE A 68 16.05 -10.36 23.23
CA ILE A 68 16.51 -10.76 21.89
C ILE A 68 16.13 -9.68 20.88
N VAL A 69 17.05 -8.76 20.67
CA VAL A 69 16.94 -7.72 19.64
C VAL A 69 17.66 -8.14 18.35
N PRO A 70 17.17 -7.74 17.17
CA PRO A 70 17.93 -7.92 15.93
C PRO A 70 19.26 -7.17 16.02
N SER A 71 20.35 -7.84 15.68
CA SER A 71 21.67 -7.23 15.63
C SER A 71 21.78 -6.15 14.55
N LEU A 72 21.12 -6.38 13.41
CA LEU A 72 20.99 -5.41 12.33
C LEU A 72 19.57 -4.86 12.34
N ARG A 73 19.44 -3.55 12.56
CA ARG A 73 18.15 -2.86 12.52
C ARG A 73 18.06 -2.01 11.27
N ARG A 74 17.01 -2.21 10.47
CA ARG A 74 16.69 -1.30 9.35
C ARG A 74 16.20 0.03 9.92
N LEU A 75 16.77 1.11 9.42
CA LEU A 75 16.37 2.46 9.77
C LEU A 75 15.55 3.05 8.63
N TYR A 76 14.49 3.76 8.98
CA TYR A 76 13.71 4.58 8.07
C TYR A 76 14.05 6.03 8.38
N ILE A 77 15.19 6.46 7.86
CA ILE A 77 15.59 7.87 7.95
C ILE A 77 14.92 8.55 6.77
N ASP A 78 14.07 9.53 7.05
CA ASP A 78 13.59 10.48 6.05
C ASP A 78 14.79 11.29 5.59
N ALA A 79 15.57 10.74 4.67
CA ALA A 79 16.66 11.48 4.08
C ALA A 79 16.01 12.56 3.23
N ASP A 80 16.32 13.82 3.55
CA ASP A 80 15.76 15.10 3.07
C ASP A 80 15.85 15.34 1.55
N SER A 81 15.99 14.28 0.77
CA SER A 81 16.22 14.23 -0.67
C SER A 81 15.32 13.19 -1.35
N SER A 82 14.19 12.83 -0.72
CA SER A 82 13.05 12.10 -1.30
C SER A 82 11.81 12.99 -1.49
N THR A 83 11.94 14.31 -1.26
CA THR A 83 10.85 15.28 -1.42
C THR A 83 10.21 15.22 -2.79
N ASP A 84 10.97 14.98 -3.87
CA ASP A 84 10.39 14.92 -5.21
C ASP A 84 9.61 13.65 -5.48
N SER A 85 10.07 12.50 -4.98
CA SER A 85 9.33 11.25 -5.10
C SER A 85 8.05 11.29 -4.27
N VAL A 86 8.12 11.78 -3.02
CA VAL A 86 6.96 11.93 -2.15
C VAL A 86 6.00 13.01 -2.67
N ARG A 87 6.51 14.14 -3.17
CA ARG A 87 5.70 15.20 -3.81
C ARG A 87 5.03 14.70 -5.08
N SER A 88 5.74 13.94 -5.91
CA SER A 88 5.20 13.31 -7.11
C SER A 88 4.10 12.31 -6.74
N LEU A 89 4.32 11.48 -5.73
CA LEU A 89 3.30 10.56 -5.22
C LEU A 89 2.08 11.31 -4.65
N ARG A 90 2.29 12.36 -3.85
CA ARG A 90 1.20 13.22 -3.34
C ARG A 90 0.43 13.88 -4.48
N LYS A 91 1.11 14.35 -5.53
CA LYS A 91 0.46 14.91 -6.72
C LYS A 91 -0.35 13.86 -7.46
N LYS A 92 0.19 12.64 -7.64
CA LYS A 92 -0.52 11.50 -8.24
C LYS A 92 -1.73 11.10 -7.42
N LEU A 93 -1.63 11.12 -6.09
CA LEU A 93 -2.72 10.83 -5.17
C LEU A 93 -3.84 11.86 -5.35
N ALA A 94 -3.53 13.14 -5.25
CA ALA A 94 -4.52 14.22 -5.43
C ALA A 94 -5.21 14.14 -6.81
N LEU A 95 -4.45 13.87 -7.88
CA LEU A 95 -5.01 13.67 -9.22
C LEU A 95 -5.92 12.44 -9.29
N SER A 96 -5.58 11.36 -8.59
CA SER A 96 -6.39 10.14 -8.58
C SER A 96 -7.67 10.32 -7.77
N GLU A 97 -7.60 11.01 -6.63
CA GLU A 97 -8.74 11.36 -5.80
C GLU A 97 -9.72 12.25 -6.57
N ALA A 98 -9.22 13.28 -7.26
CA ALA A 98 -10.05 14.15 -8.10
C ALA A 98 -10.75 13.37 -9.22
N ARG A 99 -10.06 12.41 -9.87
CA ARG A 99 -10.68 11.54 -10.88
C ARG A 99 -11.74 10.63 -10.27
N ALA A 100 -11.48 10.05 -9.10
CA ALA A 100 -12.43 9.18 -8.42
C ALA A 100 -13.72 9.93 -8.07
N HIS A 101 -13.59 11.15 -7.53
CA HIS A 101 -14.72 12.02 -7.25
C HIS A 101 -15.56 12.32 -8.50
N SER A 102 -14.92 12.74 -9.59
CA SER A 102 -15.62 13.00 -10.86
C SER A 102 -16.34 11.76 -11.41
N LEU A 103 -15.74 10.57 -11.28
CA LEU A 103 -16.37 9.32 -11.70
C LEU A 103 -17.56 8.94 -10.81
N GLU A 104 -17.52 9.25 -9.51
CA GLU A 104 -18.64 9.04 -8.61
C GLU A 104 -19.83 9.96 -8.95
N GLU A 105 -19.57 11.23 -9.25
CA GLU A 105 -20.58 12.18 -9.71
C GLU A 105 -21.21 11.74 -11.05
N ASP A 106 -20.38 11.30 -11.99
CA ASP A 106 -20.83 10.78 -13.28
C ASP A 106 -21.68 9.53 -13.13
N LYS A 107 -21.26 8.59 -12.26
CA LYS A 107 -22.02 7.39 -11.93
C LYS A 107 -23.39 7.75 -11.37
N GLU A 108 -23.46 8.68 -10.42
CA GLU A 108 -24.74 9.08 -9.83
C GLU A 108 -25.67 9.71 -10.88
N ARG A 109 -25.14 10.57 -11.75
CA ARG A 109 -25.90 11.18 -12.84
C ARG A 109 -26.45 10.13 -13.81
N LEU A 110 -25.60 9.20 -14.26
CA LEU A 110 -25.99 8.11 -15.16
C LEU A 110 -27.06 7.20 -14.53
N MET A 111 -26.94 6.89 -13.25
CA MET A 111 -27.93 6.08 -12.54
C MET A 111 -29.31 6.76 -12.50
N LYS A 112 -29.37 8.06 -12.18
CA LYS A 112 -30.62 8.84 -12.20
C LYS A 112 -31.25 8.89 -13.59
N GLU A 113 -30.43 9.04 -14.63
CA GLU A 113 -30.91 9.05 -16.00
C GLU A 113 -31.49 7.68 -16.40
N CYS A 114 -30.80 6.59 -16.03
CA CYS A 114 -31.26 5.23 -16.27
C CYS A 114 -32.61 4.97 -15.57
N GLU A 115 -32.75 5.36 -14.31
CA GLU A 115 -34.00 5.26 -13.55
C GLU A 115 -35.15 6.00 -14.23
N ARG A 116 -34.90 7.22 -14.72
CA ARG A 116 -35.90 8.03 -15.43
C ARG A 116 -36.37 7.34 -16.71
N HIS A 117 -35.45 6.78 -17.49
CA HIS A 117 -35.78 6.05 -18.71
C HIS A 117 -36.56 4.76 -18.42
N ILE A 118 -36.16 4.00 -17.39
CA ILE A 118 -36.88 2.80 -16.96
C ILE A 118 -38.30 3.15 -16.51
N ALA A 119 -38.46 4.20 -15.70
CA ALA A 119 -39.78 4.64 -15.22
C ALA A 119 -40.69 5.06 -16.37
N ALA A 120 -40.17 5.82 -17.35
CA ALA A 120 -40.93 6.21 -18.54
C ALA A 120 -41.37 5.01 -19.38
N ALA A 121 -40.47 4.04 -19.62
CA ALA A 121 -40.79 2.81 -20.36
C ALA A 121 -41.84 1.97 -19.62
N GLN A 122 -41.73 1.84 -18.30
CA GLN A 122 -42.73 1.12 -17.49
C GLN A 122 -44.09 1.82 -17.49
N ALA A 123 -44.13 3.16 -17.44
CA ALA A 123 -45.36 3.92 -17.51
C ALA A 123 -46.06 3.73 -18.87
N HIS A 124 -45.29 3.76 -19.96
CA HIS A 124 -45.80 3.46 -21.30
C HIS A 124 -46.41 2.06 -21.38
N SER A 125 -45.66 1.03 -20.99
CA SER A 125 -46.11 -0.36 -21.00
C SER A 125 -47.38 -0.59 -20.14
N ARG A 126 -47.46 0.02 -18.95
CA ARG A 126 -48.67 -0.01 -18.10
C ARG A 126 -49.85 0.68 -18.77
N GLY A 127 -49.61 1.82 -19.43
CA GLY A 127 -50.60 2.55 -20.21
C GLY A 127 -51.20 1.69 -21.32
N GLU A 128 -50.35 1.04 -22.12
CA GLU A 128 -50.77 0.12 -23.18
C GLU A 128 -51.58 -1.05 -22.64
N THR A 129 -51.10 -1.71 -21.58
CA THR A 129 -51.81 -2.83 -20.94
C THR A 129 -53.19 -2.41 -20.43
N LYS A 130 -53.31 -1.22 -19.85
CA LYS A 130 -54.59 -0.67 -19.36
C LYS A 130 -55.53 -0.32 -20.51
N ALA A 131 -55.02 0.25 -21.60
CA ALA A 131 -55.80 0.56 -22.79
C ALA A 131 -56.36 -0.71 -23.43
N LEU A 132 -55.53 -1.75 -23.58
CA LEU A 132 -55.96 -3.06 -24.10
C LEU A 132 -57.05 -3.70 -23.24
N ARG A 133 -56.90 -3.69 -21.90
CA ARG A 133 -57.93 -4.22 -20.99
C ARG A 133 -59.26 -3.46 -21.12
N ARG A 134 -59.21 -2.14 -21.27
CA ARG A 134 -60.42 -1.31 -21.46
C ARG A 134 -61.09 -1.59 -22.80
N ALA A 135 -60.32 -1.73 -23.87
CA ALA A 135 -60.85 -2.10 -25.19
C ALA A 135 -61.57 -3.45 -25.12
N LYS A 136 -60.93 -4.47 -24.53
CA LYS A 136 -61.53 -5.80 -24.36
C LYS A 136 -62.81 -5.78 -23.52
N ALA A 137 -62.83 -5.04 -22.41
CA ALA A 137 -64.02 -4.92 -21.57
C ALA A 137 -65.18 -4.21 -22.30
N ALA A 138 -64.88 -3.21 -23.14
CA ALA A 138 -65.89 -2.55 -23.97
C ALA A 138 -66.43 -3.48 -25.07
N GLU A 139 -65.58 -4.33 -25.66
CA GLU A 139 -66.00 -5.36 -26.61
C GLU A 139 -66.92 -6.42 -25.97
N GLU A 140 -66.59 -6.90 -24.77
CA GLU A 140 -67.43 -7.84 -24.02
C GLU A 140 -68.82 -7.24 -23.71
N GLN A 141 -68.89 -5.96 -23.31
CA GLN A 141 -70.15 -5.24 -23.07
C GLN A 141 -71.00 -5.00 -24.32
N LEU A 142 -70.39 -4.99 -25.51
CA LEU A 142 -71.10 -4.87 -26.80
C LEU A 142 -71.61 -6.22 -27.31
N SER A 143 -71.16 -7.33 -26.71
CA SER A 143 -71.53 -8.70 -27.11
C SER A 143 -72.65 -9.33 -26.26
N GLU A 144 -73.11 -8.64 -25.21
CA GLU A 144 -74.30 -8.95 -24.39
C GLU A 144 -75.51 -8.12 -24.85
#